data_AF-A0A0E0WCA1-F1
#
_entry.id   AF-A0A0E0WCA1-F1
#
_cell.length_a   1.000
_cell.length_b   1.000
_cell.length_c   1.000
_cell.angle_alpha   90.00
_cell.angle_beta   90.00
_cell.angle_gamma   90.00
#
_symmetry.space_group_name_H-M   'P 1'
#
loop_
_entity.id
_entity.type
_entity.pdbx_description
1 polymer ?
#
loop_
_entity_poly.entity_id
_entity_poly.type
_entity_poly.pdbx_seq_one_letter_code
_entity_poly.pdbx_strand_id
1 'polypeptide(L)'
;MDQQEHFKRFYANMKNSNMKNSNMKNYRGSEHAELEKLQDGAIIGDGRSDFTLETKSYTMKHNNQSFVLLDVPGIEGDEKKVKQQISDVTRKAHAIFYVTKTPAPPQKGEEGKEGTIEKIQKQLDSQTEVYTLYNKPINNPRALKDELIDENEKESLKILNEKMGAILGKHYEGHQIVSVQAAFYGLSSALLPESDFYKNKQKFLAIFKAEELLLKSHFKQLGKFIAEALLENSRKKS
;
A
#
# COMPACT_ATOMS: atom_id res chain seq x y z
N MET A 1 -20.26 -0.26 -16.09
CA MET A 1 -19.06 -0.10 -16.94
C MET A 1 -17.89 -0.11 -15.99
N ASP A 2 -16.95 -1.04 -16.17
CA ASP A 2 -15.77 -1.12 -15.32
C ASP A 2 -14.86 0.11 -15.54
N GLN A 3 -14.19 0.60 -14.50
CA GLN A 3 -13.30 1.78 -14.61
C GLN A 3 -12.19 1.55 -15.65
N GLN A 4 -11.74 0.30 -15.79
CA GLN A 4 -10.74 -0.09 -16.79
C GLN A 4 -11.27 0.04 -18.23
N GLU A 5 -12.53 -0.32 -18.46
CA GLU A 5 -13.18 -0.19 -19.76
C GLU A 5 -13.46 1.28 -20.09
N HIS A 6 -13.82 2.07 -19.07
CA HIS A 6 -13.97 3.52 -19.18
C HIS A 6 -12.65 4.18 -19.60
N PHE A 7 -11.54 3.87 -18.92
CA PHE A 7 -10.21 4.36 -19.27
C PHE A 7 -9.83 4.02 -20.72
N LYS A 8 -9.98 2.76 -21.14
CA LYS A 8 -9.64 2.31 -22.50
C LYS A 8 -10.45 3.05 -23.57
N ARG A 9 -11.76 3.18 -23.36
CA ARG A 9 -12.66 3.88 -24.29
C ARG A 9 -12.30 5.36 -24.38
N PHE A 10 -12.07 6.01 -23.24
CA PHE A 10 -11.72 7.43 -23.19
C PHE A 10 -10.36 7.70 -23.84
N TYR A 11 -9.36 6.86 -23.58
CA TYR A 11 -8.04 6.96 -24.20
C TYR A 11 -8.10 6.78 -25.72
N ALA A 12 -8.88 5.80 -26.21
CA ALA A 12 -9.08 5.58 -27.64
C ALA A 12 -9.74 6.79 -28.33
N ASN A 13 -10.74 7.39 -27.68
CA ASN A 13 -11.41 8.60 -28.17
C ASN A 13 -10.44 9.78 -28.26
N MET A 14 -9.63 10.03 -27.21
CA MET A 14 -8.61 11.08 -27.19
C MET A 14 -7.56 10.87 -28.29
N LYS A 15 -7.12 9.62 -28.54
CA LYS A 15 -6.16 9.33 -29.61
C LYS A 15 -6.74 9.61 -31.00
N ASN A 16 -8.02 9.24 -31.22
CA ASN A 16 -8.71 9.43 -32.49
C ASN A 16 -9.05 10.91 -32.77
N SER A 17 -9.37 11.70 -31.74
CA SER A 17 -9.60 13.15 -31.87
C SER A 17 -8.30 13.91 -32.19
N ASN A 18 -7.17 13.50 -31.59
CA ASN A 18 -5.84 14.08 -31.85
C ASN A 18 -5.35 13.89 -33.31
N MET A 19 -5.77 12.83 -34.01
CA MET A 19 -5.45 12.65 -35.44
C MET A 19 -6.25 13.59 -36.36
N LYS A 20 -7.29 14.27 -35.88
CA LYS A 20 -8.26 15.01 -36.71
C LYS A 20 -8.18 16.55 -36.60
N ASN A 21 -7.44 17.15 -35.66
CA ASN A 21 -7.44 18.61 -35.51
C ASN A 21 -6.15 19.19 -34.87
N SER A 22 -5.53 20.17 -35.52
CA SER A 22 -4.30 20.85 -35.06
C SER A 22 -4.54 22.02 -34.08
N ASN A 23 -5.79 22.43 -33.85
CA ASN A 23 -6.16 23.64 -33.07
C ASN A 23 -6.78 23.36 -31.69
N MET A 24 -6.30 22.37 -30.93
CA MET A 24 -6.93 21.92 -29.67
C MET A 24 -5.96 21.86 -28.47
N LYS A 25 -5.24 22.95 -28.15
CA LYS A 25 -4.35 22.97 -26.97
C LYS A 25 -5.11 22.98 -25.63
N ASN A 26 -6.29 23.59 -25.54
CA ASN A 26 -7.02 23.74 -24.27
C ASN A 26 -7.91 22.53 -23.91
N TYR A 27 -8.53 21.86 -24.89
CA TYR A 27 -9.29 20.61 -24.67
C TYR A 27 -8.40 19.43 -24.28
N ARG A 28 -7.15 19.45 -24.76
CA ARG A 28 -6.16 18.41 -24.48
C ARG A 28 -5.76 18.34 -23.00
N GLY A 29 -5.86 19.46 -22.26
CA GLY A 29 -5.59 19.50 -20.83
C GLY A 29 -6.69 18.85 -19.99
N SER A 30 -7.96 19.06 -20.34
CA SER A 30 -9.10 18.53 -19.56
C SER A 30 -9.29 17.02 -19.74
N GLU A 31 -9.17 16.51 -20.97
CA GLU A 31 -9.26 15.07 -21.23
C GLU A 31 -8.09 14.30 -20.60
N HIS A 32 -6.88 14.88 -20.65
CA HIS A 32 -5.71 14.28 -20.02
C HIS A 32 -5.83 14.25 -18.49
N ALA A 33 -6.33 15.32 -17.87
CA ALA A 33 -6.57 15.36 -16.42
C ALA A 33 -7.65 14.36 -15.97
N GLU A 34 -8.61 14.03 -16.82
CA GLU A 34 -9.60 12.98 -16.54
C GLU A 34 -9.00 11.58 -16.63
N LEU A 35 -8.17 11.32 -17.65
CA LEU A 35 -7.41 10.07 -17.76
C LEU A 35 -6.44 9.86 -16.59
N GLU A 36 -5.80 10.93 -16.10
CA GLU A 36 -4.90 10.85 -14.95
C GLU A 36 -5.62 10.37 -13.69
N LYS A 37 -6.91 10.70 -13.53
CA LYS A 37 -7.74 10.25 -12.40
C LYS A 37 -8.24 8.81 -12.55
N LEU A 38 -8.34 8.34 -13.80
CA LEU A 38 -8.82 7.01 -14.14
C LEU A 38 -7.69 5.97 -14.27
N GLN A 39 -6.43 6.40 -14.29
CA GLN A 39 -5.30 5.49 -14.39
C GLN A 39 -5.09 4.70 -13.09
N ASP A 40 -4.57 3.48 -13.24
CA ASP A 40 -4.11 2.68 -12.10
C ASP A 40 -3.01 3.43 -11.36
N GLY A 41 -3.11 3.44 -10.03
CA GLY A 41 -2.16 4.15 -9.19
C GLY A 41 -2.52 5.62 -8.93
N ALA A 42 -3.67 6.11 -9.38
CA ALA A 42 -4.14 7.48 -9.09
C ALA A 42 -4.26 7.79 -7.58
N ILE A 43 -4.38 6.77 -6.72
CA ILE A 43 -4.41 6.91 -5.25
C ILE A 43 -3.02 6.73 -4.60
N ILE A 44 -1.98 6.41 -5.36
CA ILE A 44 -0.62 6.29 -4.84
C ILE A 44 -0.07 7.69 -4.66
N GLY A 45 0.29 8.03 -3.43
CA GLY A 45 0.86 9.34 -3.10
C GLY A 45 2.19 9.58 -3.83
N ASP A 46 2.49 10.85 -4.08
CA ASP A 46 3.72 11.30 -4.73
C ASP A 46 4.89 11.55 -3.75
N GLY A 47 4.76 11.07 -2.52
CA GLY A 47 5.77 11.17 -1.46
C GLY A 47 5.72 12.46 -0.64
N ARG A 48 4.76 13.36 -0.89
CA ARG A 48 4.50 14.49 0.01
C ARG A 48 3.97 14.00 1.36
N SER A 49 4.52 14.55 2.45
CA SER A 49 3.90 14.46 3.78
C SER A 49 2.48 15.05 3.68
N ASP A 50 1.48 14.35 4.23
CA ASP A 50 0.07 14.77 4.27
C ASP A 50 -0.80 14.47 3.03
N PHE A 51 -0.43 13.50 2.18
CA PHE A 51 -1.25 13.12 1.01
C PHE A 51 -2.66 12.61 1.36
N THR A 52 -2.80 11.90 2.48
CA THR A 52 -4.10 11.42 2.98
C THR A 52 -4.48 12.27 4.20
N LEU A 53 -5.52 13.09 4.08
CA LEU A 53 -6.06 13.92 5.17
C LEU A 53 -7.33 13.32 5.79
N GLU A 54 -7.93 12.32 5.13
CA GLU A 54 -9.17 11.66 5.52
C GLU A 54 -9.01 10.14 5.41
N THR A 55 -9.50 9.40 6.41
CA THR A 55 -9.51 7.94 6.36
C THR A 55 -10.42 7.47 5.22
N LYS A 56 -9.86 6.70 4.29
CA LYS A 56 -10.64 6.04 3.23
C LYS A 56 -10.99 4.63 3.65
N SER A 57 -12.21 4.19 3.32
CA SER A 57 -12.67 2.83 3.59
C SER A 57 -12.92 2.09 2.28
N TYR A 58 -12.42 0.86 2.21
CA TYR A 58 -12.58 -0.03 1.08
C TYR A 58 -13.26 -1.31 1.56
N THR A 59 -14.51 -1.53 1.15
CA THR A 59 -15.22 -2.76 1.46
C THR A 59 -14.81 -3.84 0.47
N MET A 60 -14.22 -4.90 0.99
CA MET A 60 -13.70 -6.03 0.22
C MET A 60 -14.52 -7.27 0.52
N LYS A 61 -14.61 -8.17 -0.47
CA LYS A 61 -15.23 -9.49 -0.31
C LYS A 61 -14.27 -10.56 -0.79
N HIS A 62 -14.03 -11.56 0.04
CA HIS A 62 -13.27 -12.74 -0.30
C HIS A 62 -14.07 -13.97 0.14
N ASN A 63 -14.38 -14.88 -0.81
CA ASN A 63 -15.35 -15.95 -0.60
C ASN A 63 -16.69 -15.41 -0.05
N ASN A 64 -17.17 -15.96 1.07
CA ASN A 64 -18.39 -15.53 1.76
C ASN A 64 -18.12 -14.52 2.88
N GLN A 65 -16.92 -13.93 2.95
CA GLN A 65 -16.53 -12.95 3.97
C GLN A 65 -16.42 -11.56 3.38
N SER A 66 -16.89 -10.57 4.13
CA SER A 66 -16.65 -9.17 3.86
C SER A 66 -15.76 -8.59 4.95
N PHE A 67 -14.82 -7.74 4.55
CA PHE A 67 -13.96 -7.00 5.47
C PHE A 67 -13.75 -5.59 4.94
N VAL A 68 -13.34 -4.68 5.82
CA VAL A 68 -13.09 -3.28 5.48
C VAL A 68 -11.61 -2.99 5.65
N LEU A 69 -10.96 -2.54 4.60
CA LEU A 69 -9.62 -1.97 4.68
C LEU A 69 -9.75 -0.46 4.91
N LEU A 70 -9.11 0.03 5.98
CA LEU A 70 -9.10 1.44 6.33
C LEU A 70 -7.70 2.00 6.02
N ASP A 71 -7.62 2.92 5.06
CA ASP A 71 -6.42 3.67 4.73
C ASP A 71 -6.42 4.96 5.55
N VAL A 72 -5.49 5.07 6.50
CA VAL A 72 -5.46 6.14 7.50
C VAL A 72 -4.40 7.20 7.17
N PRO A 73 -4.64 8.47 7.53
CA PRO A 73 -3.66 9.53 7.35
C PRO A 73 -2.33 9.21 8.06
N GLY A 74 -1.24 9.78 7.53
CA GLY A 74 0.09 9.64 8.09
C GLY A 74 0.13 10.03 9.57
N ILE A 75 0.58 9.10 10.39
CA ILE A 75 0.65 9.19 11.86
C ILE A 75 1.84 10.03 12.38
N GLU A 76 2.71 10.47 11.47
CA GLU A 76 3.92 11.25 11.74
C GLU A 76 3.69 12.79 11.73
N GLY A 77 2.48 13.27 11.40
CA GLY A 77 2.11 14.69 11.27
C GLY A 77 1.23 15.26 12.40
N ASP A 78 0.66 16.46 12.17
CA ASP A 78 -0.01 17.32 13.17
C ASP A 78 -1.01 16.57 14.09
N GLU A 79 -0.65 16.50 15.36
CA GLU A 79 -1.13 15.49 16.30
C GLU A 79 -2.62 15.59 16.66
N LYS A 80 -3.22 16.78 16.62
CA LYS A 80 -4.56 16.98 17.24
C LYS A 80 -5.70 16.40 16.41
N LYS A 81 -5.71 16.59 15.09
CA LYS A 81 -6.76 16.04 14.21
C LYS A 81 -6.56 14.56 13.93
N VAL A 82 -5.29 14.17 13.80
CA VAL A 82 -4.86 12.80 13.51
C VAL A 82 -5.19 11.87 14.69
N LYS A 83 -5.02 12.31 15.94
CA LYS A 83 -5.30 11.48 17.15
C LYS A 83 -6.74 10.98 17.27
N GLN A 84 -7.76 11.81 16.96
CA GLN A 84 -9.15 11.40 17.14
C GLN A 84 -9.59 10.39 16.07
N GLN A 85 -9.25 10.63 14.81
CA GLN A 85 -9.54 9.71 13.71
C GLN A 85 -8.84 8.36 13.88
N ILE A 86 -7.58 8.38 14.34
CA ILE A 86 -6.86 7.14 14.66
C ILE A 86 -7.56 6.40 15.79
N SER A 87 -7.94 7.08 16.88
CA SER A 87 -8.57 6.42 18.04
C SER A 87 -9.86 5.69 17.68
N ASP A 88 -10.66 6.25 16.76
CA ASP A 88 -11.91 5.62 16.34
C ASP A 88 -11.68 4.45 15.39
N VAL A 89 -10.59 4.46 14.62
CA VAL A 89 -10.21 3.37 13.70
C VAL A 89 -9.51 2.23 14.45
N THR A 90 -8.52 2.54 15.29
CA THR A 90 -7.71 1.54 16.01
C THR A 90 -8.55 0.70 16.96
N ARG A 91 -9.51 1.30 17.66
CA ARG A 91 -10.44 0.58 18.55
C ARG A 91 -11.39 -0.38 17.82
N LYS A 92 -11.69 -0.12 16.55
CA LYS A 92 -12.58 -0.98 15.73
C LYS A 92 -11.81 -2.00 14.89
N ALA A 93 -10.49 -1.87 14.82
CA ALA A 93 -9.66 -2.70 13.98
C ALA A 93 -9.35 -4.04 14.65
N HIS A 94 -9.69 -5.13 13.97
CA HIS A 94 -9.25 -6.48 14.36
C HIS A 94 -7.74 -6.65 14.14
N ALA A 95 -7.21 -6.03 13.09
CA ALA A 95 -5.79 -6.05 12.74
C ALA A 95 -5.33 -4.67 12.25
N ILE A 96 -4.11 -4.28 12.61
CA ILE A 96 -3.44 -3.05 12.20
C ILE A 96 -2.12 -3.40 11.50
N PHE A 97 -1.89 -2.78 10.34
CA PHE A 97 -0.62 -2.87 9.63
C PHE A 97 0.17 -1.57 9.79
N TYR A 98 1.32 -1.65 10.45
CA TYR A 98 2.33 -0.60 10.41
C TYR A 98 3.20 -0.79 9.16
N VAL A 99 2.99 0.05 8.15
CA VAL A 99 3.69 -0.07 6.86
C VAL A 99 4.99 0.74 6.88
N THR A 100 6.12 0.10 6.57
CA THR A 100 7.43 0.76 6.52
C THR A 100 8.24 0.35 5.29
N LYS A 101 9.01 1.27 4.73
CA LYS A 101 9.98 1.01 3.65
C LYS A 101 11.37 0.63 4.15
N THR A 102 11.61 0.72 5.46
CA THR A 102 12.90 0.48 6.09
C THR A 102 12.76 -0.71 7.04
N PRO A 103 13.68 -1.69 7.02
CA PRO A 103 13.67 -2.83 7.92
C PRO A 103 14.21 -2.43 9.30
N ALA A 104 13.82 -1.26 9.80
CA ALA A 104 14.26 -0.71 11.06
C ALA A 104 13.04 -0.38 11.93
N PRO A 105 13.15 -0.53 13.26
CA PRO A 105 12.11 -0.06 14.16
C PRO A 105 11.86 1.43 13.93
N PRO A 106 10.63 1.91 14.13
CA PRO A 106 10.34 3.34 14.13
C PRO A 106 11.21 4.03 15.17
N GLN A 107 11.57 5.29 14.90
CA GLN A 107 12.22 6.10 15.91
C GLN A 107 11.26 6.26 17.10
N LYS A 108 11.77 5.98 18.30
CA LYS A 108 11.08 6.44 19.52
C LYS A 108 10.96 7.95 19.41
N GLY A 109 9.84 8.49 19.87
CA GLY A 109 9.72 9.95 19.99
C GLY A 109 10.86 10.50 20.86
N GLU A 110 11.23 11.75 20.63
CA GLU A 110 12.22 12.47 21.43
C GLU A 110 11.82 12.43 22.93
N GLU A 111 12.77 12.66 23.85
CA GLU A 111 12.44 12.78 25.28
C GLU A 111 11.26 13.76 25.48
N GLY A 112 10.14 13.24 25.95
CA GLY A 112 8.91 14.01 26.17
C GLY A 112 7.90 14.01 25.01
N LYS A 113 8.18 13.36 23.87
CA LYS A 113 7.22 13.16 22.77
C LYS A 113 6.98 11.68 22.51
N GLU A 114 5.72 11.32 22.29
CA GLU A 114 5.34 9.94 21.99
C GLU A 114 5.60 9.63 20.52
N GLY A 115 6.32 8.54 20.28
CA GLY A 115 6.50 8.01 18.95
C GLY A 115 5.18 7.44 18.40
N THR A 116 5.21 7.17 17.12
CA THR A 116 4.08 6.61 16.37
C THR A 116 3.52 5.33 16.98
N ILE A 117 4.39 4.42 17.43
CA ILE A 117 3.98 3.11 17.93
C ILE A 117 3.39 3.21 19.34
N GLU A 118 3.93 4.08 20.18
CA GLU A 118 3.39 4.37 21.51
C GLU A 118 1.97 4.94 21.42
N LYS A 119 1.70 5.77 20.39
CA LYS A 119 0.35 6.28 20.11
C LYS A 119 -0.62 5.16 19.73
N ILE A 120 -0.18 4.21 18.89
CA ILE A 120 -0.98 3.03 18.54
C ILE A 120 -1.28 2.21 19.79
N GLN A 121 -0.26 1.87 20.58
CA GLN A 121 -0.35 1.01 21.77
C GLN A 121 -1.46 1.44 22.72
N LYS A 122 -1.58 2.74 23.00
CA LYS A 122 -2.57 3.29 23.95
C LYS A 122 -4.03 3.11 23.53
N GLN A 123 -4.27 2.85 22.26
CA GLN A 123 -5.60 2.83 21.66
C GLN A 123 -5.99 1.43 21.17
N LEU A 124 -5.12 0.43 21.36
CA LEU A 124 -5.40 -0.95 20.99
C LEU A 124 -6.46 -1.55 21.90
N ASP A 125 -7.41 -2.25 21.31
CA ASP A 125 -8.26 -3.17 22.06
C ASP A 125 -7.46 -4.43 22.42
N SER A 126 -7.85 -5.09 23.51
CA SER A 126 -7.31 -6.36 23.98
C SER A 126 -7.16 -7.46 22.92
N GLN A 127 -7.98 -7.43 21.86
CA GLN A 127 -7.99 -8.41 20.78
C GLN A 127 -7.28 -7.95 19.50
N THR A 128 -6.88 -6.68 19.39
CA THR A 128 -6.26 -6.15 18.18
C THR A 128 -4.87 -6.74 17.96
N GLU A 129 -4.66 -7.26 16.77
CA GLU A 129 -3.37 -7.75 16.28
C GLU A 129 -2.65 -6.64 15.52
N VAL A 130 -1.34 -6.49 15.74
CA VAL A 130 -0.50 -5.50 15.06
C VAL A 130 0.62 -6.23 14.31
N TYR A 131 0.74 -5.91 13.03
CA TYR A 131 1.75 -6.45 12.14
C TYR A 131 2.59 -5.32 11.54
N THR A 132 3.89 -5.56 11.40
CA THR A 132 4.72 -4.72 10.53
C THR A 132 4.60 -5.21 9.10
N LEU A 133 4.27 -4.32 8.15
CA LEU A 133 4.37 -4.62 6.73
C LEU A 133 5.63 -3.95 6.17
N TYR A 134 6.70 -4.71 6.02
CA TYR A 134 7.91 -4.24 5.37
C TYR A 134 7.68 -4.21 3.86
N ASN A 135 7.38 -3.02 3.35
CA ASN A 135 7.21 -2.75 1.92
C ASN A 135 8.57 -2.42 1.30
N LYS A 136 9.26 -3.46 0.84
CA LYS A 136 10.58 -3.32 0.24
C LYS A 136 10.52 -2.53 -1.08
N PRO A 137 11.21 -1.38 -1.18
CA PRO A 137 11.31 -0.65 -2.43
C PRO A 137 12.15 -1.44 -3.43
N ILE A 138 11.65 -1.58 -4.66
CA ILE A 138 12.36 -2.24 -5.75
C ILE A 138 12.41 -1.28 -6.93
N ASN A 139 13.53 -0.57 -7.05
CA ASN A 139 13.74 0.41 -8.11
C ASN A 139 14.35 -0.20 -9.39
N ASN A 140 14.91 -1.40 -9.28
CA ASN A 140 15.55 -2.12 -10.38
C ASN A 140 14.99 -3.54 -10.46
N PRO A 141 14.42 -3.96 -11.61
CA PRO A 141 13.89 -5.32 -11.78
C PRO A 141 14.91 -6.41 -11.42
N ARG A 142 16.21 -6.18 -11.68
CA ARG A 142 17.24 -7.19 -11.39
C ARG A 142 17.29 -7.59 -9.92
N ALA A 143 16.87 -6.73 -9.00
CA ALA A 143 16.80 -7.05 -7.58
C ALA A 143 15.77 -8.14 -7.24
N LEU A 144 14.83 -8.46 -8.15
CA LEU A 144 13.88 -9.57 -7.99
C LEU A 144 14.41 -10.90 -8.54
N LYS A 145 15.63 -10.94 -9.11
CA LYS A 145 16.19 -12.22 -9.59
C LYS A 145 16.44 -13.16 -8.43
N ASP A 146 17.02 -12.61 -7.36
CA ASP A 146 17.31 -13.30 -6.11
C ASP A 146 16.10 -13.29 -5.16
N GLU A 147 16.31 -13.68 -3.91
CA GLU A 147 15.28 -13.56 -2.87
C GLU A 147 14.86 -12.09 -2.66
N LEU A 148 13.61 -11.88 -2.25
CA LEU A 148 13.10 -10.52 -2.09
C LEU A 148 13.92 -9.72 -1.05
N ILE A 149 14.38 -10.35 0.03
CA ILE A 149 15.22 -9.72 1.05
C ILE A 149 16.55 -10.46 1.22
N ASP A 150 17.61 -9.73 1.52
CA ASP A 150 18.92 -10.28 1.83
C ASP A 150 19.09 -10.64 3.32
N GLU A 151 20.21 -11.27 3.68
CA GLU A 151 20.49 -11.68 5.05
C GLU A 151 20.63 -10.50 6.02
N ASN A 152 21.11 -9.35 5.56
CA ASN A 152 21.24 -8.16 6.41
C ASN A 152 19.86 -7.58 6.74
N GLU A 153 18.94 -7.56 5.77
CA GLU A 153 17.56 -7.17 5.97
C GLU A 153 16.83 -8.16 6.87
N LYS A 154 17.06 -9.48 6.71
CA LYS A 154 16.51 -10.50 7.62
C LYS A 154 16.93 -10.23 9.07
N GLU A 155 18.21 -9.94 9.31
CA GLU A 155 18.72 -9.62 10.64
C GLU A 155 18.13 -8.31 11.19
N SER A 156 18.04 -7.29 10.35
CA SER A 156 17.43 -6.01 10.72
C SER A 156 15.95 -6.16 11.10
N LEU A 157 15.21 -7.03 10.40
CA LEU A 157 13.81 -7.35 10.71
C LEU A 157 13.66 -8.14 12.02
N LYS A 158 14.64 -8.96 12.42
CA LYS A 158 14.63 -9.59 13.75
C LYS A 158 14.71 -8.53 14.86
N ILE A 159 15.65 -7.59 14.74
CA ILE A 159 15.81 -6.47 15.67
C ILE A 159 14.53 -5.60 15.71
N LEU A 160 13.92 -5.36 14.54
CA LEU A 160 12.64 -4.69 14.45
C LEU A 160 11.57 -5.44 15.26
N ASN A 161 11.42 -6.75 15.06
CA ASN A 161 10.40 -7.54 15.75
C ASN A 161 10.59 -7.53 17.26
N GLU A 162 11.82 -7.67 17.74
CA GLU A 162 12.12 -7.62 19.18
C GLU A 162 11.67 -6.29 19.79
N LYS A 163 12.00 -5.17 19.13
CA LYS A 163 11.61 -3.84 19.61
C LYS A 163 10.12 -3.59 19.52
N MET A 164 9.48 -3.98 18.42
CA MET A 164 8.02 -3.87 18.27
C MET A 164 7.30 -4.72 19.32
N GLY A 165 7.77 -5.95 19.56
CA GLY A 165 7.25 -6.83 20.61
C GLY A 165 7.46 -6.26 22.01
N ALA A 166 8.59 -5.61 22.30
CA ALA A 166 8.83 -4.94 23.58
C ALA A 166 7.87 -3.76 23.83
N ILE A 167 7.48 -3.03 22.77
CA ILE A 167 6.57 -1.88 22.88
C ILE A 167 5.11 -2.33 22.92
N LEU A 168 4.69 -3.18 21.98
CA LEU A 168 3.29 -3.56 21.77
C LEU A 168 2.88 -4.82 22.55
N GLY A 169 3.83 -5.55 23.12
CA GLY A 169 3.59 -6.73 23.93
C GLY A 169 2.80 -7.80 23.17
N LYS A 170 1.75 -8.33 23.82
CA LYS A 170 0.88 -9.38 23.28
C LYS A 170 0.14 -9.01 21.99
N HIS A 171 0.10 -7.72 21.63
CA HIS A 171 -0.58 -7.27 20.41
C HIS A 171 0.27 -7.47 19.16
N TYR A 172 1.59 -7.61 19.29
CA TYR A 172 2.47 -7.73 18.13
C TYR A 172 2.61 -9.16 17.66
N GLU A 173 2.26 -9.38 16.39
CA GLU A 173 2.20 -10.70 15.77
C GLU A 173 3.29 -10.89 14.70
N GLY A 174 4.28 -9.99 14.66
CA GLY A 174 5.43 -10.07 13.76
C GLY A 174 5.30 -9.22 12.51
N HIS A 175 6.00 -9.62 11.45
CA HIS A 175 6.10 -8.86 10.21
C HIS A 175 5.73 -9.69 8.98
N GLN A 176 5.25 -8.99 7.96
CA GLN A 176 5.08 -9.48 6.60
C GLN A 176 5.99 -8.69 5.66
N ILE A 177 6.48 -9.34 4.62
CA ILE A 177 7.41 -8.75 3.65
C ILE A 177 6.71 -8.73 2.30
N VAL A 178 6.72 -7.57 1.64
CA VAL A 178 6.12 -7.41 0.32
C VAL A 178 6.87 -6.34 -0.48
N SER A 179 6.79 -6.38 -1.80
CA SER A 179 7.09 -5.22 -2.64
C SER A 179 5.85 -4.85 -3.45
N VAL A 180 5.00 -3.98 -2.90
CA VAL A 180 3.72 -3.66 -3.56
C VAL A 180 3.91 -2.94 -4.89
N GLN A 181 5.03 -2.24 -5.08
CA GLN A 181 5.35 -1.58 -6.35
C GLN A 181 5.59 -2.61 -7.47
N ALA A 182 6.36 -3.66 -7.20
CA ALA A 182 6.57 -4.74 -8.16
C ALA A 182 5.26 -5.47 -8.48
N ALA A 183 4.44 -5.72 -7.45
CA ALA A 183 3.10 -6.30 -7.62
C ALA A 183 2.19 -5.41 -8.47
N PHE A 184 2.21 -4.10 -8.21
CA PHE A 184 1.45 -3.10 -8.97
C PHE A 184 1.81 -3.12 -10.46
N TYR A 185 3.09 -3.26 -10.82
CA TYR A 185 3.46 -3.42 -12.23
C TYR A 185 2.93 -4.72 -12.86
N GLY A 186 2.78 -5.79 -12.07
CA GLY A 186 2.12 -7.02 -12.52
C GLY A 186 0.60 -6.89 -12.69
N LEU A 187 -0.07 -6.09 -11.86
CA LEU A 187 -1.54 -5.99 -11.82
C LEU A 187 -2.12 -4.85 -12.65
N SER A 188 -1.42 -3.72 -12.71
CA SER A 188 -1.88 -2.54 -13.45
C SER A 188 -2.15 -2.87 -14.90
N SER A 189 -3.04 -2.14 -15.53
CA SER A 189 -3.54 -2.41 -16.88
C SER A 189 -4.03 -1.14 -17.59
N ALA A 190 -4.45 -0.14 -16.82
CA ALA A 190 -4.87 1.18 -17.27
C ALA A 190 -3.81 2.21 -16.88
N LEU A 191 -2.74 2.31 -17.66
CA LEU A 191 -1.67 3.29 -17.44
C LEU A 191 -1.48 4.16 -18.67
N LEU A 192 -1.26 5.45 -18.44
CA LEU A 192 -0.90 6.38 -19.50
C LEU A 192 0.53 6.10 -20.00
N PRO A 193 0.76 5.93 -21.32
CA PRO A 193 2.09 5.62 -21.85
C PRO A 193 3.21 6.61 -21.48
N GLU A 194 2.84 7.87 -21.31
CA GLU A 194 3.69 8.98 -20.90
C GLU A 194 4.09 8.93 -19.42
N SER A 195 3.35 8.19 -18.58
CA SER A 195 3.59 8.12 -17.15
C SER A 195 4.83 7.29 -16.80
N ASP A 196 5.48 7.65 -15.69
CA ASP A 196 6.63 6.89 -15.20
C ASP A 196 6.23 5.49 -14.72
N PHE A 197 4.99 5.32 -14.25
CA PHE A 197 4.44 3.99 -13.96
C PHE A 197 4.46 3.10 -15.19
N TYR A 198 4.01 3.59 -16.35
CA TYR A 198 4.04 2.81 -17.58
C TYR A 198 5.47 2.45 -17.98
N LYS A 199 6.37 3.46 -18.03
CA LYS A 199 7.77 3.25 -18.41
C LYS A 199 8.47 2.24 -17.50
N ASN A 200 8.27 2.36 -16.19
CA ASN A 200 8.89 1.44 -15.24
C ASN A 200 8.28 0.04 -15.34
N LYS A 201 6.95 -0.09 -15.45
CA LYS A 201 6.30 -1.38 -15.71
C LYS A 201 6.92 -2.11 -16.91
N GLN A 202 7.18 -1.42 -18.02
CA GLN A 202 7.83 -2.04 -19.19
C GLN A 202 9.22 -2.61 -18.87
N LYS A 203 10.03 -1.90 -18.05
CA LYS A 203 11.34 -2.41 -17.62
C LYS A 203 11.24 -3.69 -16.81
N PHE A 204 10.23 -3.81 -15.94
CA PHE A 204 9.98 -5.03 -15.16
C PHE A 204 9.50 -6.17 -16.05
N LEU A 205 8.55 -5.89 -16.95
CA LEU A 205 7.97 -6.89 -17.85
C LEU A 205 8.94 -7.36 -18.95
N ALA A 206 10.00 -6.61 -19.23
CA ALA A 206 11.07 -7.04 -20.11
C ALA A 206 11.90 -8.21 -19.53
N ILE A 207 11.81 -8.45 -18.22
CA ILE A 207 12.60 -9.48 -17.52
C ILE A 207 11.71 -10.55 -16.90
N PHE A 208 10.53 -10.18 -16.39
CA PHE A 208 9.62 -11.08 -15.70
C PHE A 208 8.22 -11.06 -16.31
N LYS A 209 7.52 -12.18 -16.24
CA LYS A 209 6.07 -12.19 -16.52
C LYS A 209 5.31 -11.52 -15.38
N ALA A 210 4.11 -11.00 -15.67
CA ALA A 210 3.25 -10.35 -14.67
C ALA A 210 3.00 -11.25 -13.44
N GLU A 211 2.76 -12.54 -13.67
CA GLU A 211 2.55 -13.53 -12.61
C GLU A 211 3.81 -13.76 -11.75
N GLU A 212 4.99 -13.73 -12.38
CA GLU A 212 6.26 -13.85 -11.66
C GLU A 212 6.51 -12.63 -10.78
N LEU A 213 6.11 -11.43 -11.23
CA LEU A 213 6.17 -10.22 -10.39
C LEU A 213 5.31 -10.38 -9.14
N LEU A 214 4.11 -10.96 -9.24
CA LEU A 214 3.23 -11.21 -8.10
C LEU A 214 3.82 -12.22 -7.11
N LEU A 215 4.52 -13.24 -7.60
CA LEU A 215 5.16 -14.24 -6.75
C LEU A 215 6.43 -13.69 -6.08
N LYS A 216 7.32 -13.06 -6.87
CA LYS A 216 8.61 -12.54 -6.40
C LYS A 216 8.49 -11.31 -5.51
N SER A 217 7.41 -10.54 -5.64
CA SER A 217 7.08 -9.45 -4.72
C SER A 217 6.46 -9.91 -3.40
N HIS A 218 6.28 -11.22 -3.21
CA HIS A 218 5.55 -11.81 -2.08
C HIS A 218 4.08 -11.36 -1.95
N PHE A 219 3.50 -10.78 -3.01
CA PHE A 219 2.14 -10.24 -2.94
C PHE A 219 1.07 -11.32 -2.80
N LYS A 220 1.29 -12.48 -3.45
CA LYS A 220 0.39 -13.64 -3.28
C LYS A 220 0.41 -14.18 -1.86
N GLN A 221 1.58 -14.23 -1.24
CA GLN A 221 1.78 -14.66 0.13
C GLN A 221 1.07 -13.70 1.10
N LEU A 222 1.19 -12.39 0.88
CA LEU A 222 0.45 -11.38 1.64
C LEU A 222 -1.07 -11.55 1.47
N GLY A 223 -1.54 -11.74 0.24
CA GLY A 223 -2.96 -11.96 -0.04
C GLY A 223 -3.50 -13.21 0.66
N LYS A 224 -2.75 -14.31 0.63
CA LYS A 224 -3.06 -15.55 1.35
C LYS A 224 -3.08 -15.34 2.86
N PHE A 225 -2.08 -14.65 3.40
CA PHE A 225 -2.01 -14.32 4.83
C PHE A 225 -3.23 -13.51 5.30
N ILE A 226 -3.62 -12.47 4.56
CA ILE A 226 -4.83 -11.68 4.88
C ILE A 226 -6.07 -12.56 4.78
N ALA A 227 -6.22 -13.31 3.69
CA ALA A 227 -7.41 -14.08 3.41
C ALA A 227 -7.65 -15.27 4.36
N GLU A 228 -6.58 -15.97 4.73
CA GLU A 228 -6.66 -17.23 5.48
C GLU A 228 -6.28 -17.02 6.95
N ALA A 229 -5.17 -16.35 7.25
CA ALA A 229 -4.73 -16.22 8.64
C ALA A 229 -5.54 -15.15 9.38
N LEU A 230 -5.63 -13.94 8.83
CA LEU A 230 -6.28 -12.81 9.52
C LEU A 230 -7.81 -12.93 9.56
N LEU A 231 -8.44 -13.23 8.43
CA LEU A 231 -9.91 -13.33 8.38
C LEU A 231 -10.44 -14.58 9.10
N GLU A 232 -9.68 -15.67 9.24
CA GLU A 232 -10.10 -16.80 10.08
C GLU A 232 -9.85 -16.55 11.56
N ASN A 233 -8.72 -15.94 11.94
CA ASN A 233 -8.42 -15.66 13.35
C ASN A 233 -9.39 -14.64 13.96
N SER A 234 -9.78 -13.60 13.21
CA SER A 234 -10.80 -12.65 13.65
C SER A 234 -12.12 -13.32 14.04
N ARG A 235 -12.54 -14.39 13.34
CA ARG A 235 -13.76 -15.15 13.68
C ARG A 235 -13.67 -15.90 15.01
N LYS A 236 -12.49 -16.41 15.38
CA LYS A 236 -12.33 -17.13 16.65
C LYS A 236 -12.36 -16.20 17.86
N LYS A 237 -12.09 -14.90 17.64
CA LYS A 237 -12.01 -13.88 18.68
C LYS A 237 -13.30 -13.03 18.80
N SER A 238 -14.17 -13.06 17.77
CA SER A 238 -15.45 -12.35 17.73
C SER A 238 -16.57 -13.06 18.48
#